data_AF-A0A6B2CFL7-F1
#
_entry.id   AF-A0A6B2CFL7-F1
#
_cell.length_a   1.000
_cell.length_b   1.000
_cell.length_c   1.000
_cell.angle_alpha   90.00
_cell.angle_beta   90.00
_cell.angle_gamma   90.00
#
_symmetry.space_group_name_H-M   'P 1'
#
loop_
_entity.id
_entity.type
_entity.pdbx_description
1 polymer ?
#
loop_
_entity_poly.entity_id
_entity_poly.type
_entity_poly.pdbx_seq_one_letter_code
_entity_poly.pdbx_strand_id
1 'polypeptide(L)'
;MNIDEFRRRYPHLAREILESSNSGGLKLTVDKGFSDPWQGYLPNVSDYLRRCKSESEAYDVIEYLVKRGELSVDEGEELKRTIREQGLRYFGERKMDDYYYKVAKSYWKSAGKTSI
;
A
#
# COMPACT_ATOMS: atom_id res chain seq x y z
N MET A 1 -9.53 -5.16 -17.70
CA MET A 1 -10.00 -4.63 -19.00
C MET A 1 -9.02 -5.07 -20.08
N ASN A 2 -9.49 -5.71 -21.15
CA ASN A 2 -8.64 -6.11 -22.28
C ASN A 2 -8.52 -4.96 -23.31
N ILE A 3 -7.48 -4.95 -24.14
CA ILE A 3 -7.26 -3.98 -25.22
C ILE A 3 -8.46 -3.92 -26.18
N ASP A 4 -9.08 -5.06 -26.50
CA ASP A 4 -10.27 -5.10 -27.36
C ASP A 4 -11.48 -4.41 -26.70
N GLU A 5 -11.63 -4.60 -25.38
CA GLU A 5 -12.68 -3.95 -24.60
C GLU A 5 -12.45 -2.43 -24.50
N PHE A 6 -11.20 -2.01 -24.34
CA PHE A 6 -10.80 -0.61 -24.34
C PHE A 6 -11.08 0.06 -25.70
N ARG A 7 -10.70 -0.59 -26.81
CA ARG A 7 -11.00 -0.12 -28.18
C ARG A 7 -12.50 0.05 -28.42
N ARG A 8 -13.32 -0.87 -27.92
CA ARG A 8 -14.78 -0.80 -28.07
C ARG A 8 -15.41 0.31 -27.24
N ARG A 9 -14.96 0.49 -25.98
CA ARG A 9 -15.52 1.50 -25.07
C ARG A 9 -15.02 2.91 -25.37
N TYR A 10 -13.79 3.05 -25.86
CA TYR A 10 -13.13 4.34 -26.09
C TYR A 10 -12.45 4.41 -27.48
N PRO A 11 -13.21 4.36 -28.58
CA PRO A 11 -12.65 4.18 -29.93
C PRO A 11 -11.80 5.37 -30.41
N HIS A 12 -12.14 6.60 -30.03
CA HIS A 12 -11.37 7.79 -30.40
C HIS A 12 -10.05 7.87 -29.64
N LEU A 13 -10.10 7.61 -28.32
CA LEU A 13 -8.92 7.59 -27.44
C LEU A 13 -7.96 6.46 -27.82
N ALA A 14 -8.50 5.28 -28.16
CA ALA A 14 -7.69 4.16 -28.61
C ALA A 14 -6.91 4.47 -29.89
N ARG A 15 -7.53 5.19 -30.83
CA ARG A 15 -6.89 5.64 -32.07
C ARG A 15 -5.80 6.68 -31.82
N GLU A 16 -6.04 7.64 -30.94
CA GLU A 16 -5.03 8.63 -30.57
C GLU A 16 -3.81 7.99 -29.89
N ILE A 17 -4.03 7.06 -28.97
CA ILE A 17 -2.97 6.46 -28.16
C ILE A 17 -2.25 5.30 -28.86
N LEU A 18 -2.98 4.44 -29.58
CA LEU A 18 -2.43 3.21 -30.17
C LEU A 18 -2.06 3.34 -31.65
N GLU A 19 -2.67 4.28 -32.40
CA GLU A 19 -2.54 4.36 -33.86
C GLU A 19 -1.83 5.63 -34.34
N SER A 20 -1.57 6.61 -33.47
CA SER A 20 -0.96 7.89 -33.88
C SER A 20 0.57 7.82 -33.94
N SER A 21 1.09 7.69 -35.15
CA SER A 21 2.54 7.71 -35.46
C SER A 21 3.17 9.11 -35.50
N ASN A 22 2.36 10.19 -35.49
CA ASN A 22 2.82 11.55 -35.84
C ASN A 22 2.87 12.55 -34.68
N SER A 23 2.67 12.12 -33.43
CA SER A 23 2.83 12.98 -32.25
C SER A 23 3.30 12.16 -31.06
N GLY A 24 4.56 11.70 -31.10
CA GLY A 24 5.19 11.03 -29.97
C GLY A 24 4.32 9.95 -29.32
N GLY A 25 3.79 9.02 -30.13
CA GLY A 25 2.85 7.99 -29.71
C GLY A 25 3.30 7.35 -28.39
N LEU A 26 2.41 7.37 -27.40
CA LEU A 26 2.71 6.87 -26.06
C LEU A 26 2.92 5.36 -26.17
N LYS A 27 4.19 4.92 -26.16
CA LYS A 27 4.53 3.51 -26.12
C LYS A 27 4.09 2.96 -24.76
N LEU A 28 2.87 2.44 -24.69
CA LEU A 28 2.34 1.75 -23.52
C LEU A 28 3.02 0.40 -23.39
N THR A 29 4.22 0.39 -22.80
CA THR A 29 4.78 -0.83 -22.22
C THR A 29 3.99 -1.15 -20.96
N VAL A 30 3.02 -2.05 -21.07
CA VAL A 30 2.51 -2.76 -19.91
C VAL A 30 3.64 -3.68 -19.46
N ASP A 31 4.44 -3.24 -18.50
CA ASP A 31 5.41 -4.10 -17.84
C ASP A 31 4.65 -5.22 -17.14
N LYS A 32 4.41 -6.32 -17.87
CA LYS A 32 3.85 -7.57 -17.32
C LYS A 32 4.70 -8.16 -16.20
N GLY A 33 5.90 -7.62 -15.95
CA GLY A 33 6.86 -8.11 -14.96
C GLY A 33 6.88 -7.34 -13.62
N PHE A 34 6.21 -6.20 -13.49
CA PHE A 34 6.22 -5.43 -12.24
C PHE A 34 4.95 -5.70 -11.44
N SER A 35 4.91 -6.86 -10.77
CA SER A 35 3.90 -7.11 -9.74
C SER A 35 4.27 -6.28 -8.51
N ASP A 36 3.42 -5.35 -8.10
CA ASP A 36 3.56 -4.67 -6.81
C ASP A 36 3.06 -5.62 -5.71
N PRO A 37 3.92 -6.04 -4.75
CA PRO A 37 3.49 -6.90 -3.66
C PRO A 37 2.45 -6.24 -2.74
N TRP A 38 2.26 -4.92 -2.83
CA TRP A 38 1.29 -4.17 -2.05
C TRP A 38 -0.01 -3.87 -2.81
N GLN A 39 -0.19 -4.41 -4.02
CA GLN A 39 -1.40 -4.16 -4.79
C GLN A 39 -2.65 -4.61 -4.03
N GLY A 40 -3.52 -3.65 -3.69
CA GLY A 40 -4.75 -3.88 -2.92
C GLY A 40 -4.55 -4.05 -1.41
N TYR A 41 -3.33 -3.89 -0.89
CA TYR A 41 -3.07 -3.94 0.54
C TYR A 41 -3.47 -2.64 1.23
N LEU A 42 -4.28 -2.74 2.29
CA LEU A 42 -4.67 -1.64 3.15
C LEU A 42 -4.07 -1.87 4.55
N PRO A 43 -3.24 -0.95 5.07
CA PRO A 43 -2.73 -1.03 6.43
C PRO A 43 -3.87 -1.04 7.46
N ASN A 44 -3.77 -1.94 8.43
CA ASN A 44 -4.70 -2.00 9.56
C ASN A 44 -4.15 -1.26 10.79
N VAL A 45 -4.91 -1.28 11.89
CA VAL A 45 -4.55 -0.62 13.16
C VAL A 45 -3.19 -1.06 13.68
N SER A 46 -2.91 -2.37 13.67
CA SER A 46 -1.60 -2.90 14.08
C SER A 46 -0.47 -2.36 13.19
N ASP A 47 -0.71 -2.20 11.89
CA ASP A 47 0.28 -1.64 10.97
C ASP A 47 0.63 -0.18 11.28
N TYR A 48 -0.35 0.60 11.74
CA TYR A 48 -0.11 1.97 12.22
C TYR A 48 0.66 1.95 13.54
N LEU A 49 0.22 1.14 14.52
CA LEU A 49 0.89 1.03 15.83
C LEU A 49 2.35 0.57 15.73
N ARG A 50 2.64 -0.34 14.81
CA ARG A 50 4.02 -0.82 14.56
C ARG A 50 4.93 0.24 13.94
N ARG A 51 4.42 1.39 13.50
CA ARG A 51 5.25 2.51 13.01
C ARG A 51 5.64 3.47 14.13
N CYS A 52 4.85 3.51 15.20
CA CYS A 52 5.05 4.42 16.32
C CYS A 52 6.40 4.20 17.00
N LYS A 53 7.05 5.32 17.34
CA LYS A 53 8.35 5.36 18.02
C LYS A 53 8.18 5.37 19.54
N SER A 54 7.05 5.89 20.03
CA SER A 54 6.70 6.01 21.45
C SER A 54 5.24 5.64 21.71
N GLU A 55 4.91 5.33 22.96
CA GLU A 55 3.53 5.06 23.37
C GLU A 55 2.62 6.27 23.16
N SER A 56 3.13 7.50 23.36
CA SER A 56 2.34 8.72 23.13
C SER A 56 1.88 8.82 21.68
N GLU A 57 2.75 8.54 20.72
CA GLU A 57 2.42 8.55 19.30
C GLU A 57 1.36 7.49 18.98
N ALA A 58 1.43 6.33 19.63
CA ALA A 58 0.42 5.29 19.47
C ALA A 58 -0.93 5.69 20.06
N TYR A 59 -0.95 6.38 21.21
CA TYR A 59 -2.18 6.92 21.79
C TYR A 59 -2.83 7.97 20.89
N ASP A 60 -2.05 8.86 20.28
CA ASP A 60 -2.55 9.86 19.32
C ASP A 60 -3.16 9.18 18.09
N VAL A 61 -2.50 8.14 17.56
CA VAL A 61 -3.03 7.33 16.45
C VAL A 61 -4.35 6.67 16.82
N ILE A 62 -4.43 6.04 18.00
CA ILE A 62 -5.66 5.41 18.47
C ILE A 62 -6.79 6.44 18.59
N GLU A 63 -6.52 7.60 19.20
CA GLU A 63 -7.52 8.65 19.36
C GLU A 63 -8.00 9.18 18.00
N TYR A 64 -7.10 9.33 17.03
CA TYR A 64 -7.44 9.72 15.67
C TYR A 64 -8.38 8.72 15.00
N LEU A 65 -8.09 7.41 15.12
CA LEU A 65 -8.92 6.35 14.55
C LEU A 65 -10.30 6.28 15.21
N VAL A 66 -10.39 6.50 16.52
CA VAL A 66 -11.67 6.60 17.24
C VAL A 66 -12.48 7.81 16.77
N LYS A 67 -11.85 8.98 16.62
CA LYS A 67 -12.51 10.20 16.12
C LYS A 67 -13.07 10.02 14.71
N ARG A 68 -12.43 9.19 13.88
CA ARG A 68 -12.90 8.87 12.52
C ARG A 68 -13.96 7.76 12.47
N GLY A 69 -14.24 7.10 13.59
CA GLY A 69 -15.14 5.95 13.63
C GLY A 69 -14.54 4.68 13.00
N GLU A 70 -13.21 4.63 12.83
CA GLU A 70 -12.49 3.43 12.39
C GLU A 70 -12.21 2.46 13.56
N LEU A 71 -12.30 2.98 14.79
CA LEU A 71 -12.31 2.22 16.04
C LEU A 71 -13.47 2.71 16.90
N SER A 72 -14.09 1.80 17.64
CA SER A 72 -14.95 2.16 18.76
C SER A 72 -14.11 2.70 19.93
N VAL A 73 -14.77 3.41 20.84
CA VAL A 73 -14.13 3.93 22.07
C VAL A 73 -13.57 2.78 22.91
N ASP A 74 -14.31 1.68 23.03
CA ASP A 74 -13.91 0.51 23.83
C ASP A 74 -12.68 -0.19 23.24
N GLU A 75 -12.64 -0.38 21.91
CA GLU A 75 -11.46 -0.92 21.22
C GLU A 75 -10.24 -0.01 21.40
N GLY A 76 -10.44 1.31 21.36
CA GLY A 76 -9.37 2.28 21.59
C GLY A 76 -8.78 2.18 23.00
N GLU A 77 -9.62 2.08 24.03
CA GLU A 77 -9.17 1.94 25.42
C GLU A 77 -8.49 0.59 25.68
N GLU A 78 -8.97 -0.48 25.07
CA GLU A 78 -8.31 -1.79 25.13
C GLU A 78 -6.90 -1.73 24.53
N LEU A 79 -6.74 -1.14 23.34
CA LEU A 79 -5.44 -0.97 22.71
C LEU A 79 -4.47 -0.14 23.58
N LYS A 80 -4.96 0.96 24.17
CA LYS A 80 -4.16 1.76 25.10
C LYS A 80 -3.71 0.95 26.32
N ARG A 81 -4.59 0.12 26.88
CA ARG A 81 -4.25 -0.79 27.99
C ARG A 81 -3.18 -1.78 27.56
N THR A 82 -3.34 -2.44 26.41
CA THR A 82 -2.35 -3.39 25.88
C THR A 82 -0.97 -2.73 25.71
N ILE A 83 -0.93 -1.51 25.17
CA ILE A 83 0.33 -0.77 25.01
C ILE A 83 0.98 -0.49 26.38
N ARG A 84 0.19 -0.06 27.38
CA ARG A 84 0.70 0.23 28.72
C ARG A 84 1.26 -1.02 29.43
N GLU A 85 0.65 -2.18 29.22
CA GLU A 85 1.00 -3.42 29.91
C GLU A 85 2.10 -4.21 29.20
N GLN A 86 2.06 -4.27 27.87
CA GLN A 86 2.91 -5.14 27.04
C GLN A 86 3.91 -4.37 26.17
N GLY A 87 3.75 -3.05 26.08
CA GLY A 87 4.53 -2.19 25.19
C GLY A 87 4.13 -2.31 23.72
N LEU A 88 4.65 -1.39 22.90
CA LEU A 88 4.36 -1.34 21.46
C LEU A 88 4.79 -2.59 20.69
N ARG A 89 5.77 -3.34 21.20
CA ARG A 89 6.30 -4.53 20.51
C ARG A 89 5.40 -5.76 20.63
N TYR A 90 4.35 -5.68 21.46
CA TYR A 90 3.26 -6.66 21.46
C TYR A 90 2.63 -6.83 20.07
N PHE A 91 2.48 -5.73 19.32
CA PHE A 91 1.93 -5.74 17.96
C PHE A 91 2.93 -6.23 16.91
N GLY A 92 4.18 -6.50 17.31
CA GLY A 92 5.26 -6.98 16.47
C GLY A 92 6.42 -6.00 16.33
N GLU A 93 7.42 -6.40 15.55
CA GLU A 93 8.60 -5.57 15.29
C GLU A 93 8.21 -4.25 14.61
N ARG A 94 8.98 -3.21 14.94
CA ARG A 94 8.76 -1.87 14.40
C ARG A 94 8.96 -1.86 12.89
N LYS A 95 7.94 -1.39 12.17
CA LYS A 95 8.04 -1.05 10.75
C LYS A 95 8.83 0.25 10.64
N MET A 96 10.13 0.14 10.35
CA MET A 96 10.99 1.30 10.15
C MET A 96 10.52 2.18 8.99
N ASP A 97 11.06 3.39 8.94
CA ASP A 97 10.88 4.29 7.83
C ASP A 97 11.26 3.56 6.51
N ASP A 98 10.45 3.79 5.48
CA ASP A 98 10.47 3.09 4.19
C ASP A 98 10.19 1.57 4.22
N TYR A 99 9.58 1.02 5.28
CA TYR A 99 9.31 -0.43 5.38
C TYR A 99 8.68 -1.02 4.11
N TYR A 100 7.55 -0.46 3.66
CA TYR A 100 6.84 -0.97 2.49
C TYR A 100 7.68 -0.89 1.21
N TYR A 101 8.41 0.21 1.04
CA TYR A 101 9.32 0.38 -0.09
C TYR A 101 10.49 -0.62 -0.06
N LYS A 102 11.11 -0.85 1.11
CA LYS A 102 12.20 -1.82 1.26
C LYS A 102 11.74 -3.24 0.92
N VAL A 103 10.54 -3.63 1.37
CA VAL A 103 9.94 -4.92 1.04
C VAL A 103 9.63 -5.02 -0.45
N ALA A 104 9.01 -4.01 -1.05
CA ALA A 104 8.72 -3.98 -2.48
C ALA A 104 10.00 -4.08 -3.33
N LYS A 105 11.03 -3.31 -2.96
CA LYS A 105 12.34 -3.37 -3.58
C LYS A 105 12.98 -4.75 -3.45
N SER A 106 12.86 -5.41 -2.30
CA SER A 106 13.35 -6.78 -2.11
C SER A 106 12.60 -7.76 -3.01
N TYR A 107 11.28 -7.64 -3.08
CA TYR A 107 10.43 -8.46 -3.93
C TYR A 107 10.82 -8.33 -5.42
N TRP A 108 10.98 -7.11 -5.93
CA TRP A 108 11.41 -6.88 -7.31
C TRP A 108 12.81 -7.40 -7.60
N LYS A 109 13.74 -7.27 -6.62
CA LYS A 109 15.07 -7.87 -6.72
C LYS A 109 15.03 -9.39 -6.82
N SER A 110 14.13 -10.06 -6.09
CA SER A 110 13.95 -11.52 -6.20
C SER A 110 13.26 -11.91 -7.51
N ALA A 111 12.19 -11.22 -7.91
CA ALA A 111 11.45 -11.52 -9.12
C ALA A 111 12.31 -11.37 -10.39
N GLY A 112 13.22 -10.39 -10.41
CA GLY A 112 14.20 -10.23 -11.48
C GLY A 112 15.28 -11.33 -11.54
N LYS A 113 15.55 -12.05 -10.45
CA LYS A 113 16.52 -13.17 -10.42
C LYS A 113 15.92 -14.50 -10.90
N THR A 114 14.61 -14.66 -10.82
CA THR A 114 13.89 -15.90 -11.23
C THR A 114 13.62 -15.96 -12.75
N SER A 115 13.89 -14.87 -13.49
CA SER A 115 13.64 -14.76 -14.93
C SER A 115 14.86 -15.04 -15.82
N ILE A 116 15.89 -15.75 -15.30
CA ILE A 116 17.09 -16.16 -16.05
C ILE A 116 17.24 -17.68 -15.95
#